data_AF-M2T386-F1
#
_entry.id   AF-M2T386-F1
#
_cell.length_a   1.000
_cell.length_b   1.000
_cell.length_c   1.000
_cell.angle_alpha   90.00
_cell.angle_beta   90.00
_cell.angle_gamma   90.00
#
_symmetry.space_group_name_H-M   'P 1'
#
loop_
_entity.id
_entity.type
_entity.pdbx_description
1 polymer ?
#
loop_
_entity_poly.entity_id
_entity_poly.type
_entity_poly.pdbx_seq_one_letter_code
_entity_poly.pdbx_strand_id
1 'polypeptide(L)' 'MHNFAYTLKLQARHDEALVLIERCFQSRRQILGEHHPNTRSSLDALNSWRAG' A
#
# COMPACT_ATOMS: atom_id res chain seq x y z
N MET A 1 4.31 -9.05 -2.59
CA MET A 1 3.70 -8.14 -1.60
C MET A 1 2.36 -7.55 -2.03
N HIS A 2 2.09 -7.28 -3.32
CA HIS A 2 0.75 -6.81 -3.75
C HIS A 2 -0.39 -7.81 -3.43
N ASN A 3 -0.14 -9.11 -3.62
CA ASN A 3 -1.18 -10.13 -3.42
C ASN A 3 -1.60 -10.27 -1.94
N PHE A 4 -0.66 -10.15 -1.01
CA PHE A 4 -0.96 -10.33 0.42
C PHE A 4 -1.81 -9.19 0.98
N ALA A 5 -1.52 -7.96 0.56
CA ALA A 5 -2.27 -6.79 0.99
C ALA A 5 -3.73 -6.85 0.45
N TYR A 6 -3.93 -7.34 -0.78
CA TYR A 6 -5.27 -7.55 -1.34
C TYR A 6 -6.05 -8.65 -0.61
N THR A 7 -5.38 -9.74 -0.21
CA THR A 7 -5.99 -10.80 0.62
C THR A 7 -6.44 -10.28 2.00
N LEU A 8 -5.68 -9.38 2.61
CA LEU A 8 -6.05 -8.78 3.90
C LEU A 8 -7.27 -7.85 3.83
N LYS A 9 -7.44 -7.11 2.72
CA LYS A 9 -8.66 -6.32 2.46
C LYS A 9 -9.92 -7.20 2.45
N LEU A 10 -9.84 -8.41 1.89
CA LEU A 10 -10.96 -9.37 1.84
C LEU A 10 -11.28 -10.00 3.21
N GLN A 11 -10.37 -9.94 4.18
CA GLN A 11 -10.52 -10.53 5.51
C GLN A 11 -11.04 -9.55 6.58
N ALA A 12 -11.60 -8.40 6.18
CA ALA A 12 -12.11 -7.34 7.09
C ALA A 12 -11.05 -6.74 8.05
N ARG A 13 -9.76 -7.04 7.85
CA ARG A 13 -8.64 -6.45 8.61
C ARG A 13 -8.12 -5.20 7.90
N HIS A 14 -9.02 -4.24 7.66
CA HIS A 14 -8.75 -3.02 6.92
C HIS A 14 -7.57 -2.23 7.52
N ASP A 15 -7.51 -2.12 8.84
CA ASP A 15 -6.44 -1.38 9.53
C ASP A 15 -5.07 -2.02 9.35
N GLU A 16 -4.97 -3.35 9.39
CA GLU A 16 -3.70 -4.05 9.20
C GLU A 16 -3.24 -4.01 7.74
N ALA A 17 -4.18 -4.08 6.80
CA ALA A 17 -3.91 -3.90 5.38
C ALA A 17 -3.37 -2.48 5.12
N LEU A 18 -3.96 -1.45 5.76
CA LEU A 18 -3.52 -0.06 5.68
C LEU A 18 -2.10 0.12 6.24
N VAL A 19 -1.79 -0.44 7.42
CA VAL A 19 -0.44 -0.36 8.00
C VAL A 19 0.60 -1.03 7.09
N LEU A 20 0.26 -2.15 6.46
CA LEU A 20 1.17 -2.86 5.55
C LEU A 20 1.41 -2.10 4.24
N ILE A 21 0.37 -1.56 3.60
CA ILE A 21 0.53 -0.79 2.35
C ILE A 21 1.27 0.52 2.61
N GLU A 22 1.06 1.16 3.76
CA GLU A 22 1.77 2.38 4.17
C GLU A 22 3.26 2.12 4.40
N ARG A 23 3.61 1.04 5.10
CA ARG A 23 5.02 0.60 5.24
C ARG A 23 5.65 0.32 3.88
N CYS A 24 4.92 -0.35 2.98
CA CYS A 24 5.41 -0.65 1.65
C CYS A 24 5.67 0.62 0.83
N PHE A 25 4.77 1.62 0.92
CA PHE A 25 4.95 2.93 0.29
C PHE A 25 6.19 3.64 0.84
N GLN A 26 6.37 3.69 2.16
CA GLN A 26 7.54 4.35 2.77
C GLN A 26 8.86 3.70 2.34
N SER A 27 8.95 2.36 2.38
CA SER A 27 10.14 1.64 1.92
C SER A 27 10.42 1.91 0.43
N ARG A 28 9.39 1.90 -0.42
CA ARG A 28 9.56 2.18 -1.86
C ARG A 28 9.96 3.62 -2.11
N ARG A 29 9.39 4.59 -1.38
CA ARG A 29 9.77 5.99 -1.48
C ARG A 29 11.23 6.21 -1.10
N GLN A 30 11.73 5.53 -0.07
CA GLN A 30 13.12 5.64 0.37
C GLN A 30 14.10 4.97 -0.60
N ILE A 31 13.77 3.80 -1.14
CA ILE A 31 14.68 3.01 -2.00
C ILE A 31 14.63 3.46 -3.46
N LEU A 32 13.42 3.69 -3.99
CA LEU A 32 13.17 3.94 -5.41
C LEU A 32 12.91 5.42 -5.73
N GLY A 33 12.63 6.24 -4.71
CA GLY A 33 12.22 7.62 -4.86
C GLY A 33 10.71 7.78 -5.10
N GLU A 34 10.25 9.03 -4.98
CA GLU A 34 8.83 9.39 -5.05
C GLU A 34 8.23 9.22 -6.46
N HIS A 35 9.03 9.47 -7.50
CA HIS A 35 8.57 9.41 -8.90
C HIS A 35 8.56 8.00 -9.48
N HIS A 36 9.07 6.99 -8.76
CA HIS A 36 9.12 5.64 -9.28
C HIS A 36 7.70 5.06 -9.45
N PRO A 37 7.38 4.37 -10.58
CA PRO A 37 6.06 3.81 -10.84
C PRO A 37 5.53 2.93 -9.70
N ASN A 38 6.40 2.10 -9.11
CA ASN A 38 6.04 1.24 -7.97
C ASN A 38 5.70 2.02 -6.69
N THR A 39 6.28 3.21 -6.48
CA THR A 39 5.96 4.08 -5.35
C THR A 39 4.59 4.71 -5.54
N ARG A 40 4.31 5.24 -6.75
CA ARG A 40 2.99 5.79 -7.11
C ARG A 40 1.88 4.74 -7.01
N SER A 41 2.10 3.54 -7.54
CA SER A 41 1.12 2.46 -7.44
C SER A 41 0.79 2.07 -6.00
N SER A 42 1.77 2.09 -5.09
CA SER A 42 1.50 1.85 -3.65
C SER A 42 0.75 3.01 -2.99
N LEU A 43 1.00 4.25 -3.41
CA LEU A 43 0.25 5.41 -2.93
C LEU A 43 -1.21 5.37 -3.39
N ASP A 44 -1.46 5.03 -4.65
CA ASP A 44 -2.81 4.92 -5.20
C ASP A 44 -3.62 3.81 -4.49
N ALA A 45 -2.97 2.69 -4.18
CA ALA A 45 -3.57 1.62 -3.39
C ALA A 45 -3.89 2.09 -1.96
N LEU A 46 -2.98 2.80 -1.29
CA LEU A 46 -3.19 3.37 0.05
C LEU A 46 -4.37 4.37 0.05
N ASN A 47 -4.43 5.27 -0.93
CA ASN A 47 -5.51 6.26 -1.06
C ASN A 47 -6.86 5.58 -1.32
N SER A 48 -6.90 4.58 -2.21
CA SER A 48 -8.11 3.83 -2.52
C SER A 48 -8.65 3.07 -1.30
N TRP A 49 -7.80 2.71 -0.34
CA TRP A 49 -8.20 2.00 0.87
C TRP A 49 -8.57 2.92 2.02
N ARG A 50 -8.04 4.15 2.04
CA ARG A 50 -8.45 5.20 2.99
C ARG A 50 -9.74 5.90 2.59
N ALA A 51 -10.08 5.89 1.30
CA ALA A 51 -11.29 6.53 0.76
C ALA A 51 -12.53 5.60 0.76
N GLY A 52 -12.39 4.35 1.21
CA GLY A 52 -13.46 3.34 1.26
C GLY A 52 -13.94 3.07 2.66
#